data_AF-A0A9P8S7T6-F1
#
_entry.id   AF-A0A9P8S7T6-F1
#
_cell.length_a   1.000
_cell.length_b   1.000
_cell.length_c   1.000
_cell.angle_alpha   90.00
_cell.angle_beta   90.00
_cell.angle_gamma   90.00
#
_symmetry.space_group_name_H-M   'P 1'
#
loop_
_entity.id
_entity.type
_entity.pdbx_description
1 polymer ?
#
loop_
_entity_poly.entity_id
_entity_poly.type
_entity_poly.pdbx_seq_one_letter_code
_entity_poly.pdbx_strand_id
1 'polypeptide(L)'
;MNGINGNMGGAPPMPAGPTPAGHQAELNYIYGMVEELSRQLADNRRVTEDIVNGLGKVRTKAKNQNLSNDELIASAASDLQADSQNLDTIVSILSESLEKANLSRDANAVLLTQYANVMSTMIKQFHEYKAKHVADVAAWHRSYRVQLDEARQENSRLREQIWEMQTHASRANENLRLFRSKYDEDAERWEKRVEGTSVRQELRFWKRMAMPELDDDDSYWSGDDDVIDEAEKERLRDLEQRAAQEQLMGGQVDDDAAEGQMQSGHAQMGAHAGVMGGIAMQRDESARAVPVPPPRPLSAASSTGSTGQ
;
A
#
# COMPACT_ATOMS: atom_id res chain seq x y z
N MET A 1 14.77 90.70 -42.32
CA MET A 1 14.24 92.05 -42.63
C MET A 1 13.32 92.45 -41.50
N ASN A 2 13.68 93.51 -40.79
CA ASN A 2 12.82 94.21 -39.83
C ASN A 2 11.63 94.87 -40.53
N GLY A 3 10.53 95.02 -39.79
CA GLY A 3 9.71 96.24 -39.85
C GLY A 3 8.28 96.06 -40.36
N ILE A 4 7.32 95.99 -39.44
CA ILE A 4 6.04 96.71 -39.53
C ILE A 4 5.51 96.83 -38.08
N ASN A 5 5.89 97.92 -37.39
CA ASN A 5 5.04 99.07 -37.10
C ASN A 5 3.77 98.75 -36.29
N GLY A 6 3.94 98.54 -34.98
CA GLY A 6 2.88 98.68 -33.98
C GLY A 6 2.89 100.09 -33.40
N ASN A 7 2.21 101.03 -34.06
CA ASN A 7 1.85 102.32 -33.46
C ASN A 7 0.60 102.92 -34.14
N MET A 8 -0.56 102.62 -33.56
CA MET A 8 -1.83 103.36 -33.61
C MET A 8 -2.46 102.99 -32.27
N GLY A 9 -2.46 103.84 -31.26
CA GLY A 9 -3.12 105.14 -31.26
C GLY A 9 -4.05 105.07 -30.05
N GLY A 10 -3.72 105.82 -29.01
CA GLY A 10 -4.51 105.87 -27.79
C GLY A 10 -5.94 106.34 -28.08
N ALA A 11 -6.90 105.58 -27.57
CA ALA A 11 -8.23 106.08 -27.25
C ALA A 11 -8.59 105.55 -25.85
N PRO A 12 -8.96 106.42 -24.89
CA PRO A 12 -9.52 106.00 -23.61
C PRO A 12 -10.87 105.29 -23.84
N PRO A 13 -11.35 104.47 -22.88
CA PRO A 13 -12.57 103.71 -23.05
C PRO A 13 -13.74 104.69 -23.13
N MET A 14 -14.24 104.93 -24.33
CA MET A 14 -15.44 105.73 -24.50
C MET A 14 -16.65 104.88 -24.07
N PRO A 15 -17.56 105.43 -23.25
CA PRO A 15 -18.61 104.65 -22.63
C PRO A 15 -19.53 104.12 -23.72
N ALA A 16 -19.66 102.80 -23.79
CA ALA A 16 -20.76 102.16 -24.47
C ALA A 16 -22.07 102.69 -23.86
N GLY A 17 -22.75 103.58 -24.60
CA GLY A 17 -24.18 103.77 -24.41
C GLY A 17 -24.85 102.39 -24.51
N PRO A 18 -25.90 102.12 -23.72
CA PRO A 18 -26.47 100.78 -23.61
C PRO A 18 -26.84 100.30 -25.02
N THR A 19 -26.05 99.35 -25.52
CA THR A 19 -26.42 98.59 -26.71
C THR A 19 -27.77 97.96 -26.40
N PRO A 20 -28.81 98.18 -27.23
CA PRO A 20 -30.14 97.64 -26.99
C PRO A 20 -30.04 96.15 -26.65
N ALA A 21 -30.87 95.67 -25.71
CA ALA A 21 -30.75 94.35 -25.07
C ALA A 21 -30.76 93.12 -26.02
N GLY A 22 -30.90 93.31 -27.33
CA GLY A 22 -30.74 92.28 -28.37
C GLY A 22 -29.43 92.33 -29.16
N HIS A 23 -28.67 93.43 -29.14
CA HIS A 23 -27.52 93.61 -30.06
C HIS A 23 -26.38 92.62 -29.81
N GLN A 24 -26.09 92.29 -28.54
CA GLN A 24 -25.09 91.25 -28.20
C GLN A 24 -25.59 89.84 -28.56
N ALA A 25 -26.90 89.58 -28.47
CA ALA A 25 -27.49 88.31 -28.87
C ALA A 25 -27.49 88.15 -30.40
N GLU A 26 -27.78 89.23 -31.13
CA GLU A 26 -27.69 89.29 -32.59
C GLU A 26 -26.24 89.14 -33.08
N LEU A 27 -25.26 89.76 -32.41
CA LEU A 27 -23.85 89.60 -32.75
C LEU A 27 -23.38 88.16 -32.50
N ASN A 28 -23.75 87.55 -31.36
CA ASN A 28 -23.45 86.14 -31.11
C ASN A 28 -24.12 85.21 -32.12
N TYR A 29 -25.36 85.52 -32.55
CA TYR A 29 -26.04 84.80 -33.61
C TYR A 29 -25.35 84.95 -34.97
N ILE A 30 -24.90 86.16 -35.32
CA ILE A 30 -24.15 86.42 -36.55
C ILE A 30 -22.78 85.72 -36.51
N TYR A 31 -22.07 85.77 -35.38
CA TYR A 31 -20.80 85.05 -35.23
C TYR A 31 -20.98 83.53 -35.32
N GLY A 32 -22.03 82.98 -34.69
CA GLY A 32 -22.38 81.56 -34.83
C GLY A 32 -22.72 81.18 -36.28
N MET A 33 -23.46 82.03 -36.99
CA MET A 33 -23.78 81.83 -38.40
C MET A 33 -22.55 81.92 -39.31
N VAL A 34 -21.63 82.86 -39.04
CA VAL A 34 -20.37 83.00 -39.78
C VAL A 34 -19.44 81.81 -39.50
N GLU A 35 -19.37 81.33 -38.26
CA GLU A 35 -18.61 80.13 -37.91
C GLU A 35 -19.18 78.90 -38.62
N GLU A 36 -20.50 78.74 -38.65
CA GLU A 36 -21.18 77.69 -39.39
C GLU A 36 -20.94 77.79 -40.91
N LEU A 37 -21.05 78.97 -41.49
CA LEU A 37 -20.71 79.23 -42.90
C LEU A 37 -19.24 78.94 -43.20
N SER A 38 -18.33 79.24 -42.27
CA SER A 38 -16.90 78.96 -42.44
C SER A 38 -16.62 77.45 -42.43
N ARG A 39 -17.32 76.70 -41.57
CA ARG A 39 -17.26 75.24 -41.51
C ARG A 39 -17.85 74.62 -42.78
N GLN A 40 -19.02 75.10 -43.21
CA GLN A 40 -19.64 74.66 -44.46
C GLN A 40 -18.75 74.99 -45.66
N LEU A 41 -18.04 76.12 -45.68
CA LEU A 41 -17.11 76.47 -46.75
C LEU A 41 -15.87 75.57 -46.75
N ALA A 42 -15.34 75.22 -45.58
CA ALA A 42 -14.24 74.26 -45.44
C ALA A 42 -14.65 72.87 -45.92
N ASP A 43 -15.84 72.40 -45.54
CA ASP A 43 -16.40 71.13 -46.00
C ASP A 43 -16.66 71.15 -47.51
N ASN A 44 -17.22 72.23 -48.06
CA ASN A 44 -17.41 72.38 -49.50
C ASN A 44 -16.08 72.38 -50.25
N ARG A 45 -15.03 73.03 -49.75
CA ARG A 45 -13.69 72.98 -50.37
C ARG A 45 -13.16 71.55 -50.43
N ARG A 46 -13.26 70.81 -49.33
CA ARG A 46 -12.86 69.40 -49.28
C ARG A 46 -13.65 68.56 -50.28
N VAL A 47 -14.97 68.70 -50.30
CA VAL A 47 -15.84 67.98 -51.25
C VAL A 47 -15.49 68.32 -52.70
N THR A 48 -15.24 69.59 -53.00
CA THR A 48 -14.83 69.99 -54.37
C THR A 48 -13.46 69.43 -54.76
N GLU A 49 -12.52 69.35 -53.83
CA GLU A 49 -11.22 68.72 -54.07
C GLU A 49 -11.38 67.23 -54.37
N ASP A 50 -12.20 66.52 -53.59
CA ASP A 50 -12.52 65.11 -53.83
C ASP A 50 -13.22 64.89 -55.18
N ILE A 51 -14.14 65.78 -55.57
CA ILE A 51 -14.80 65.75 -56.88
C ILE A 51 -13.79 65.98 -58.01
N VAL A 52 -12.91 66.98 -57.88
CA VAL A 52 -11.90 67.28 -58.91
C VAL A 52 -10.91 66.12 -59.04
N ASN A 53 -10.48 65.53 -57.92
CA ASN A 53 -9.63 64.35 -57.90
C ASN A 53 -10.33 63.13 -58.53
N GLY A 54 -11.60 62.92 -58.23
CA GLY A 54 -12.43 61.88 -58.83
C GLY A 54 -12.60 62.07 -60.34
N LEU A 55 -12.91 63.28 -60.78
CA LEU A 55 -13.04 63.65 -62.20
C LEU A 55 -11.71 63.49 -62.94
N GLY A 56 -10.58 63.83 -62.30
CA GLY A 56 -9.25 63.60 -62.84
C GLY A 56 -8.97 62.13 -63.12
N LYS A 57 -9.35 61.24 -62.18
CA LYS A 57 -9.22 59.78 -62.34
C LYS A 57 -10.12 59.25 -63.45
N VAL A 58 -11.39 59.66 -63.48
CA VAL A 58 -12.36 59.29 -64.54
C VAL A 58 -11.86 59.74 -65.91
N ARG A 59 -11.43 60.99 -66.04
CA ARG A 59 -10.88 61.55 -67.28
C ARG A 59 -9.62 60.83 -67.74
N THR A 60 -8.74 60.46 -66.81
CA THR A 60 -7.51 59.72 -67.11
C THR A 60 -7.83 58.30 -67.58
N LYS A 61 -8.80 57.62 -66.95
CA LYS A 61 -9.30 56.31 -67.38
C LYS A 61 -9.91 56.39 -68.79
N ALA A 62 -10.79 57.38 -69.03
CA ALA A 62 -11.40 57.63 -70.34
C ALA A 62 -10.35 57.84 -71.43
N LYS A 63 -9.36 58.69 -71.16
CA LYS A 63 -8.29 59.02 -72.11
C LYS A 63 -7.36 57.85 -72.39
N ASN A 64 -6.99 57.09 -71.37
CA ASN A 64 -6.06 55.97 -71.52
C ASN A 64 -6.69 54.77 -72.22
N GLN A 65 -8.02 54.60 -72.11
CA GLN A 65 -8.75 53.47 -72.67
C GLN A 65 -9.58 53.84 -73.92
N ASN A 66 -9.55 55.10 -74.37
CA ASN A 66 -10.34 55.64 -75.49
C ASN A 66 -11.85 55.29 -75.41
N LEU A 67 -12.42 55.35 -74.21
CA LEU A 67 -13.82 55.00 -73.98
C LEU A 67 -14.74 56.21 -74.19
N SER A 68 -15.92 55.95 -74.76
CA SER A 68 -17.07 56.87 -74.72
C SER A 68 -17.62 57.01 -73.30
N ASN A 69 -18.35 58.09 -73.00
CA ASN A 69 -18.99 58.28 -71.69
C ASN A 69 -19.90 57.11 -71.30
N ASP A 70 -20.69 56.58 -72.24
CA ASP A 70 -21.61 55.46 -71.98
C ASP A 70 -20.83 54.16 -71.70
N GLU A 71 -19.73 53.93 -72.40
CA GLU A 71 -18.84 52.77 -72.19
C GLU A 71 -18.09 52.86 -70.85
N LEU A 72 -17.76 54.07 -70.42
CA LEU A 72 -17.09 54.30 -69.13
C LEU A 72 -18.03 54.08 -67.94
N ILE A 73 -19.30 54.50 -68.07
CA ILE A 73 -20.34 54.21 -67.07
C ILE A 73 -20.62 52.70 -67.04
N ALA A 74 -20.73 52.04 -68.19
CA ALA A 74 -20.93 50.59 -68.27
C ALA A 74 -19.74 49.81 -67.68
N SER A 75 -18.50 50.23 -67.95
CA SER A 75 -17.30 49.65 -67.33
C SER A 75 -17.29 49.84 -65.82
N ALA A 76 -17.60 51.04 -65.31
CA ALA A 76 -17.67 51.27 -63.87
C ALA A 76 -18.78 50.47 -63.19
N ALA A 77 -19.94 50.31 -63.85
CA ALA A 77 -21.02 49.46 -63.36
C ALA A 77 -20.62 47.98 -63.33
N SER A 78 -19.90 47.50 -64.35
CA SER A 78 -19.35 46.13 -64.39
C SER A 78 -18.29 45.91 -63.30
N ASP A 79 -17.39 46.88 -63.09
CA ASP A 79 -16.35 46.82 -62.04
C ASP A 79 -17.02 46.76 -60.65
N LEU A 80 -18.01 47.61 -60.40
CA LEU A 80 -18.79 47.60 -59.15
C LEU A 80 -19.55 46.29 -58.93
N GLN A 81 -20.08 45.68 -59.99
CA GLN A 81 -20.80 44.42 -59.91
C GLN A 81 -19.86 43.21 -59.73
N ALA A 82 -18.66 43.25 -60.30
CA ALA A 82 -17.63 42.26 -60.03
C ALA A 82 -17.12 42.38 -58.58
N ASP A 83 -16.90 43.60 -58.10
CA ASP A 83 -16.50 43.87 -56.71
C ASP A 83 -17.59 43.42 -55.72
N SER A 84 -18.87 43.66 -56.00
CA SER A 84 -19.96 43.20 -55.12
C SER A 84 -20.03 41.67 -55.04
N GLN A 85 -19.91 40.96 -56.16
CA GLN A 85 -19.87 39.49 -56.17
C GLN A 85 -18.64 38.94 -55.42
N ASN A 86 -17.48 39.58 -55.59
CA ASN A 86 -16.29 39.23 -54.84
C ASN A 86 -16.49 39.44 -53.33
N LEU A 87 -17.14 40.54 -52.91
CA LEU A 87 -17.48 40.77 -51.52
C LEU A 87 -18.42 39.70 -50.96
N ASP A 88 -19.46 39.32 -51.70
CA ASP A 88 -20.41 38.28 -51.27
C ASP A 88 -19.72 36.91 -51.09
N THR A 89 -18.81 36.55 -52.00
CA THR A 89 -18.04 35.30 -51.87
C THR A 89 -17.10 35.33 -50.66
N ILE A 90 -16.42 36.45 -50.42
CA ILE A 90 -15.55 36.62 -49.25
C ILE A 90 -16.36 36.57 -47.96
N VAL A 91 -17.52 37.23 -47.91
CA VAL A 91 -18.42 37.20 -46.76
C VAL A 91 -18.91 35.78 -46.48
N SER A 92 -19.27 35.02 -47.53
CA SER A 92 -19.67 33.61 -47.39
C SER A 92 -18.55 32.75 -46.80
N ILE A 93 -17.34 32.83 -47.35
CA ILE A 93 -16.17 32.06 -46.87
C ILE A 93 -15.83 32.44 -45.42
N LEU A 94 -15.82 33.74 -45.11
CA LEU A 94 -15.53 34.21 -43.75
C LEU A 94 -16.59 33.72 -42.76
N SER A 95 -17.87 33.74 -43.14
CA SER A 95 -18.97 33.26 -42.31
C SER A 95 -18.86 31.77 -42.04
N GLU A 96 -18.60 30.95 -43.06
CA GLU A 96 -18.38 29.50 -42.90
C GLU A 96 -17.15 29.21 -42.02
N SER A 97 -16.06 29.97 -42.21
CA SER A 97 -14.85 29.81 -41.40
C SER A 97 -15.08 30.16 -39.93
N LEU A 98 -15.90 31.18 -39.68
CA LEU A 98 -16.27 31.62 -38.34
C LEU A 98 -17.18 30.59 -37.66
N GLU A 99 -18.13 30.00 -38.39
CA GLU A 99 -18.97 28.92 -37.86
C GLU A 99 -18.13 27.69 -37.50
N LYS A 100 -17.22 27.25 -38.38
CA LYS A 100 -16.27 26.15 -38.09
C LYS A 100 -15.39 26.45 -36.88
N ALA A 101 -14.88 27.68 -36.77
CA ALA A 101 -14.06 28.09 -35.64
C ALA A 101 -14.86 28.07 -34.33
N ASN A 102 -16.12 28.53 -34.34
CA ASN A 102 -17.00 28.48 -33.17
C ASN A 102 -17.32 27.05 -32.75
N LEU A 103 -17.66 26.16 -33.70
CA LEU A 103 -17.90 24.75 -33.42
C LEU A 103 -16.66 24.07 -32.81
N SER A 104 -15.48 24.33 -33.36
CA SER A 104 -14.22 23.82 -32.81
C SER A 104 -13.93 24.36 -31.42
N ARG A 105 -14.15 25.66 -31.20
CA ARG A 105 -13.99 26.32 -29.89
C ARG A 105 -14.90 25.67 -28.84
N ASP A 106 -16.17 25.48 -29.17
CA ASP A 106 -17.15 24.93 -28.24
C ASP A 106 -16.86 23.44 -27.95
N ALA A 107 -16.46 22.66 -28.95
CA ALA A 107 -16.00 21.28 -28.74
C ALA A 107 -14.78 21.20 -27.81
N ASN A 108 -13.80 22.10 -28.00
CA ASN A 108 -12.63 22.18 -27.13
C ASN A 108 -13.00 22.60 -25.70
N ALA A 109 -13.96 23.51 -25.52
CA ALA A 109 -14.44 23.91 -24.20
C ALA A 109 -15.13 22.75 -23.46
N VAL A 110 -15.90 21.92 -24.17
CA VAL A 110 -16.50 20.70 -23.60
C VAL A 110 -15.42 19.72 -23.18
N LEU A 111 -14.42 19.46 -24.02
CA LEU A 111 -13.30 18.57 -23.70
C LEU A 111 -12.52 19.03 -22.46
N LEU A 112 -12.24 20.33 -22.34
CA LEU A 112 -11.60 20.90 -21.16
C LEU A 112 -12.41 20.66 -19.88
N THR A 113 -13.73 20.83 -19.97
CA THR A 113 -14.63 20.61 -18.83
C THR A 113 -14.65 19.14 -18.42
N GLN A 114 -14.71 18.22 -19.39
CA GLN A 114 -14.64 16.78 -19.13
C GLN A 114 -13.31 16.38 -18.48
N TYR A 115 -12.19 16.91 -19.00
CA TYR A 115 -10.87 16.66 -18.44
C TYR A 115 -10.76 17.16 -16.99
N ALA A 116 -11.25 18.38 -16.72
CA ALA A 116 -11.26 18.93 -15.38
C ALA A 116 -12.06 18.05 -14.40
N ASN A 117 -13.22 17.54 -14.84
CA ASN A 117 -14.06 16.66 -14.03
C ASN A 117 -13.40 15.31 -13.75
N VAL A 118 -12.80 14.69 -14.77
CA VAL A 118 -12.06 13.41 -14.62
C VAL A 118 -10.87 13.60 -13.68
N MET A 119 -10.07 14.66 -13.87
CA MET A 119 -8.93 14.95 -13.01
C MET A 119 -9.34 15.21 -11.56
N SER A 120 -10.41 15.98 -11.34
CA SER A 120 -10.97 16.22 -10.01
C SER A 120 -11.38 14.91 -9.33
N THR A 121 -12.03 14.01 -10.08
CA THR A 121 -12.47 12.71 -9.57
C THR A 121 -11.29 11.79 -9.26
N MET A 122 -10.30 11.73 -10.16
CA MET A 122 -9.07 10.95 -9.97
C MET A 122 -8.30 11.41 -8.74
N ILE A 123 -8.16 12.73 -8.53
CA ILE A 123 -7.52 13.31 -7.35
C ILE A 123 -8.25 12.90 -6.06
N LYS A 124 -9.59 12.98 -6.03
CA LYS A 124 -10.39 12.54 -4.88
C LYS A 124 -10.16 11.06 -4.56
N GLN A 125 -10.21 10.20 -5.57
CA GLN A 125 -9.96 8.77 -5.42
C GLN A 125 -8.55 8.48 -4.90
N PHE A 126 -7.52 9.21 -5.37
CA PHE A 126 -6.16 9.07 -4.84
C PHE A 126 -6.03 9.49 -3.38
N HIS A 127 -6.68 10.59 -2.98
CA HIS A 127 -6.66 11.01 -1.58
C HIS A 127 -7.35 9.99 -0.68
N GLU A 128 -8.51 9.49 -1.08
CA GLU A 128 -9.23 8.44 -0.34
C GLU A 128 -8.42 7.15 -0.26
N TYR A 129 -7.85 6.71 -1.38
CA TYR A 129 -7.01 5.52 -1.44
C TYR A 129 -5.80 5.65 -0.50
N LYS A 130 -5.08 6.78 -0.57
CA LYS A 130 -3.92 7.02 0.29
C LYS A 130 -4.32 7.03 1.77
N ALA A 131 -5.42 7.67 2.13
CA ALA A 131 -5.91 7.71 3.50
C ALA A 131 -6.25 6.30 4.02
N LYS A 132 -7.00 5.51 3.24
CA LYS A 132 -7.34 4.12 3.58
C LYS A 132 -6.09 3.26 3.68
N HIS A 133 -5.18 3.33 2.72
CA HIS A 133 -3.95 2.56 2.71
C HIS A 133 -3.07 2.85 3.95
N VAL A 134 -2.90 4.11 4.32
CA VAL A 134 -2.14 4.49 5.52
C VAL A 134 -2.83 3.95 6.79
N ALA A 135 -4.15 4.04 6.87
CA ALA A 135 -4.91 3.50 7.99
C ALA A 135 -4.77 1.97 8.11
N ASP A 136 -4.86 1.25 6.99
CA ASP A 136 -4.73 -0.21 6.94
C ASP A 136 -3.33 -0.67 7.33
N VAL A 137 -2.29 -0.03 6.81
CA VAL A 137 -0.89 -0.33 7.17
C VAL A 137 -0.64 -0.04 8.64
N ALA A 138 -1.14 1.08 9.16
CA ALA A 138 -1.03 1.40 10.58
C ALA A 138 -1.77 0.38 11.46
N ALA A 139 -2.97 -0.05 11.05
CA ALA A 139 -3.73 -1.08 11.75
C ALA A 139 -2.98 -2.43 11.77
N TRP A 140 -2.36 -2.81 10.65
CA TRP A 140 -1.55 -4.02 10.55
C TRP A 140 -0.32 -3.97 11.44
N HIS A 141 0.39 -2.84 11.48
CA HIS A 141 1.52 -2.69 12.41
C HIS A 141 1.08 -2.75 13.86
N ARG A 142 -0.07 -2.17 14.22
CA ARG A 142 -0.60 -2.28 15.58
C ARG A 142 -0.95 -3.73 15.94
N SER A 143 -1.67 -4.43 15.07
CA SER A 143 -2.06 -5.83 15.34
C SER A 143 -0.83 -6.74 15.44
N TYR A 144 0.16 -6.57 14.56
CA TYR A 144 1.41 -7.31 14.63
C TYR A 144 2.19 -7.06 15.92
N ARG A 145 2.23 -5.81 16.40
CA ARG A 145 2.87 -5.48 17.69
C ARG A 145 2.15 -6.13 18.86
N VAL A 146 0.82 -6.13 18.86
CA VAL A 146 0.01 -6.81 19.88
C VAL A 146 0.31 -8.31 19.89
N GLN A 147 0.33 -8.96 18.73
CA GLN A 147 0.67 -10.38 18.62
C GLN A 147 2.09 -10.69 19.13
N LEU A 148 3.05 -9.80 18.84
CA LEU A 148 4.43 -9.96 19.30
C LEU A 148 4.54 -9.82 20.83
N ASP A 149 3.78 -8.91 21.42
CA ASP A 149 3.76 -8.70 22.87
C ASP A 149 3.03 -9.85 23.57
N GLU A 150 1.93 -10.37 23.01
CA GLU A 150 1.24 -11.57 23.48
C GLU A 150 2.15 -12.80 23.45
N ALA A 151 2.86 -13.03 22.35
CA ALA A 151 3.82 -14.14 22.25
C ALA A 151 4.98 -14.02 23.26
N ARG A 152 5.43 -12.79 23.56
CA ARG A 152 6.45 -12.55 24.61
C ARG A 152 5.92 -12.85 26.00
N GLN A 153 4.69 -12.43 26.30
CA GLN A 153 4.03 -12.69 27.58
C GLN A 153 3.77 -14.18 27.78
N GLU A 154 3.35 -14.89 26.73
CA GLU A 154 3.19 -16.34 26.77
C GLU A 154 4.54 -17.04 26.98
N ASN A 155 5.60 -16.59 26.30
CA ASN A 155 6.94 -17.16 26.49
C ASN A 155 7.47 -16.94 27.92
N SER A 156 7.27 -15.75 28.52
CA SER A 156 7.66 -15.51 29.91
C SER A 156 6.86 -16.37 30.87
N ARG A 157 5.55 -16.48 30.68
CA ARG A 157 4.67 -17.34 31.48
C ARG A 157 5.09 -18.82 31.42
N LEU A 158 5.39 -19.34 30.24
CA LEU A 158 5.85 -20.72 30.07
C LEU A 158 7.20 -20.95 30.74
N ARG A 159 8.12 -19.99 30.65
CA ARG A 159 9.40 -20.07 31.38
C ARG A 159 9.16 -20.10 32.89
N GLU A 160 8.36 -19.18 33.42
CA GLU A 160 8.00 -19.15 34.84
C GLU A 160 7.41 -20.48 35.31
N GLN A 161 6.48 -21.07 34.55
CA GLN A 161 5.91 -22.38 34.85
C GLN A 161 6.98 -23.48 34.89
N ILE A 162 7.92 -23.49 33.95
CA ILE A 162 9.04 -24.45 33.94
C ILE A 162 9.94 -24.23 35.15
N TRP A 163 10.26 -22.99 35.49
CA TRP A 163 11.07 -22.64 36.66
C TRP A 163 10.39 -23.09 37.96
N GLU A 164 9.08 -22.88 38.10
CA GLU A 164 8.30 -23.35 39.23
C GLU A 164 8.34 -24.88 39.32
N MET A 165 8.06 -25.58 38.21
CA MET A 165 8.09 -27.05 38.15
C MET A 165 9.47 -27.59 38.52
N GLN A 166 10.55 -27.02 37.98
CA GLN A 166 11.92 -27.43 38.30
C GLN A 166 12.26 -27.18 39.77
N THR A 167 11.82 -26.05 40.33
CA THR A 167 12.00 -25.72 41.75
C THR A 167 11.24 -26.71 42.64
N HIS A 168 10.00 -27.04 42.30
CA HIS A 168 9.19 -28.04 42.98
C HIS A 168 9.84 -29.44 42.91
N ALA A 169 10.31 -29.85 41.73
CA ALA A 169 11.01 -31.12 41.55
C ALA A 169 12.33 -31.17 42.35
N SER A 170 13.10 -30.08 42.38
CA SER A 170 14.33 -29.99 43.18
C SER A 170 14.04 -30.14 44.67
N ARG A 171 13.02 -29.42 45.20
CA ARG A 171 12.59 -29.55 46.61
C ARG A 171 12.10 -30.95 46.93
N ALA A 172 11.32 -31.57 46.04
CA ALA A 172 10.87 -32.95 46.21
C ALA A 172 12.06 -33.93 46.28
N ASN A 173 13.03 -33.79 45.38
CA ASN A 173 14.25 -34.60 45.39
C ASN A 173 15.09 -34.40 46.66
N GLU A 174 15.23 -33.16 47.12
CA GLU A 174 15.91 -32.86 48.39
C GLU A 174 15.19 -33.51 49.57
N ASN A 175 13.86 -33.40 49.63
CA ASN A 175 13.05 -34.07 50.65
C ASN A 175 13.20 -35.60 50.62
N LEU A 176 13.28 -36.22 49.44
CA LEU A 176 13.51 -37.66 49.30
C LEU A 176 14.91 -38.07 49.78
N ARG A 177 15.94 -37.26 49.48
CA ARG A 177 17.31 -37.49 49.98
C ARG A 177 17.38 -37.36 51.50
N LEU A 178 16.75 -36.32 52.05
CA LEU A 178 16.65 -36.12 53.49
C LEU A 178 15.89 -37.26 54.16
N PHE A 179 14.79 -37.73 53.57
CA PHE A 179 14.05 -38.89 54.04
C PHE A 179 14.93 -40.13 54.05
N ARG A 180 15.65 -40.41 52.95
CA ARG A 180 16.56 -41.56 52.87
C ARG A 180 17.68 -41.50 53.91
N SER A 181 18.35 -40.36 54.04
CA SER A 181 19.41 -40.19 55.05
C SER A 181 18.87 -40.42 56.46
N LYS A 182 17.73 -39.79 56.83
CA LYS A 182 17.10 -40.03 58.14
C LYS A 182 16.64 -41.47 58.35
N TYR A 183 16.16 -42.13 57.30
CA TYR A 183 15.71 -43.52 57.35
C TYR A 183 16.86 -44.53 57.52
N ASP A 184 18.00 -44.24 56.89
CA ASP A 184 19.23 -45.03 56.99
C ASP A 184 19.97 -44.77 58.32
N GLU A 185 19.92 -43.54 58.83
CA GLU A 185 20.56 -43.11 60.09
C GLU A 185 19.77 -43.45 61.37
N ASP A 186 18.51 -43.91 61.23
CA ASP A 186 17.68 -44.31 62.38
C ASP A 186 18.22 -45.59 63.05
N ALA A 187 19.02 -45.37 64.10
CA ALA A 187 19.66 -46.42 64.88
C ALA A 187 18.64 -47.35 65.55
N GLU A 188 17.51 -46.84 66.04
CA GLU A 188 16.48 -47.66 66.69
C GLU A 188 15.87 -48.63 65.68
N ARG A 189 15.67 -48.19 64.43
CA ARG A 189 15.18 -49.06 63.36
C ARG A 189 16.21 -50.11 62.99
N TRP A 190 17.49 -49.74 62.89
CA TRP A 190 18.56 -50.71 62.63
C TRP A 190 18.63 -51.76 63.75
N GLU A 191 18.61 -51.31 65.01
CA GLU A 191 18.60 -52.17 66.19
C GLU A 191 17.40 -53.11 66.18
N LYS A 192 16.16 -52.61 65.99
CA LYS A 192 14.95 -53.45 65.86
C LYS A 192 15.06 -54.46 64.73
N ARG A 193 15.69 -54.12 63.59
CA ARG A 193 15.94 -55.07 62.50
C ARG A 193 16.94 -56.15 62.92
N VAL A 194 18.04 -55.77 63.56
CA VAL A 194 19.07 -56.71 64.05
C VAL A 194 18.51 -57.62 65.13
N GLU A 195 17.82 -57.08 66.13
CA GLU A 195 17.11 -57.83 67.17
C GLU A 195 16.06 -58.77 66.56
N GLY A 196 15.25 -58.27 65.62
CA GLY A 196 14.30 -59.11 64.90
C GLY A 196 14.99 -60.28 64.18
N THR A 197 16.14 -60.04 63.54
CA THR A 197 16.91 -61.10 62.90
C THR A 197 17.54 -62.07 63.91
N SER A 198 18.06 -61.58 65.05
CA SER A 198 18.68 -62.43 66.07
C SER A 198 17.64 -63.31 66.75
N VAL A 199 16.49 -62.75 67.14
CA VAL A 199 15.37 -63.51 67.71
C VAL A 199 14.89 -64.59 66.74
N ARG A 200 14.80 -64.29 65.44
CA ARG A 200 14.45 -65.31 64.43
C ARG A 200 15.52 -66.41 64.31
N GLN A 201 16.81 -66.07 64.41
CA GLN A 201 17.88 -67.06 64.42
C GLN A 201 17.87 -67.93 65.67
N GLU A 202 17.63 -67.33 66.85
CA GLU A 202 17.48 -68.04 68.12
C GLU A 202 16.31 -69.01 68.08
N LEU A 203 15.15 -68.57 67.56
CA LEU A 203 13.99 -69.43 67.38
C LEU A 203 14.30 -70.62 66.46
N ARG A 204 15.04 -70.42 65.36
CA ARG A 204 15.50 -71.51 64.48
C ARG A 204 16.47 -72.45 65.19
N PHE A 205 17.42 -71.91 65.94
CA PHE A 205 18.34 -72.72 66.73
C PHE A 205 17.59 -73.60 67.74
N TRP A 206 16.66 -73.03 68.50
CA TRP A 206 15.84 -73.79 69.44
C TRP A 206 14.90 -74.78 68.76
N LYS A 207 14.32 -74.42 67.59
CA LYS A 207 13.55 -75.36 66.76
C LYS A 207 14.40 -76.57 66.40
N ARG A 208 15.62 -76.37 65.89
CA ARG A 208 16.54 -77.46 65.53
C ARG A 208 16.90 -78.34 66.73
N MET A 209 17.10 -77.73 67.90
CA MET A 209 17.41 -78.46 69.15
C MET A 209 16.21 -79.25 69.68
N ALA A 210 14.99 -78.73 69.54
CA ALA A 210 13.77 -79.34 70.06
C ALA A 210 13.12 -80.33 69.07
N MET A 211 13.33 -80.15 67.76
CA MET A 211 12.72 -80.94 66.70
C MET A 211 13.73 -81.29 65.59
N PRO A 212 14.68 -82.22 65.85
CA PRO A 212 15.74 -82.53 64.89
C PRO A 212 15.31 -83.33 63.65
N GLU A 213 14.12 -83.93 63.67
CA GLU A 213 13.58 -84.76 62.56
C GLU A 213 12.79 -83.95 61.53
N LEU A 214 12.59 -82.65 61.75
CA LEU A 214 11.93 -81.75 60.81
C LEU A 214 12.96 -81.12 59.88
N ASP A 215 12.68 -81.15 58.57
CA ASP A 215 13.54 -80.55 57.55
C ASP A 215 13.61 -79.01 57.70
N ASP A 216 14.78 -78.45 57.39
CA ASP A 216 15.11 -77.02 57.58
C ASP A 216 14.38 -76.08 56.56
N ASP A 217 13.75 -76.63 55.51
CA ASP A 217 13.00 -75.90 54.47
C ASP A 217 11.54 -75.68 54.90
N ASP A 218 11.31 -74.67 55.74
CA ASP A 218 9.98 -74.25 56.17
C ASP A 218 9.66 -72.86 55.57
N SER A 219 8.69 -72.79 54.67
CA SER A 219 8.27 -71.53 54.00
C SER A 219 7.85 -70.41 54.96
N TYR A 220 7.47 -70.74 56.20
CA TYR A 220 7.09 -69.73 57.19
C TYR A 220 8.29 -69.14 57.95
N TRP A 221 9.49 -69.74 57.83
CA TRP A 221 10.65 -69.44 58.69
C TRP A 221 11.99 -69.36 57.94
N SER A 222 12.02 -69.69 56.64
CA SER A 222 13.19 -69.52 55.78
C SER A 222 13.50 -68.02 55.65
N GLY A 223 14.78 -67.68 55.59
CA GLY A 223 15.25 -66.29 55.56
C GLY A 223 14.96 -65.54 54.26
N ASP A 224 14.07 -66.08 53.43
CA ASP A 224 13.75 -65.65 52.07
C ASP A 224 12.25 -65.28 51.99
N ASP A 225 11.78 -64.46 52.94
CA ASP A 225 10.69 -63.53 52.65
C ASP A 225 11.25 -62.47 51.69
N ASP A 226 11.55 -62.90 50.47
CA ASP A 226 11.63 -62.01 49.33
C ASP A 226 10.34 -61.18 49.35
N VAL A 227 10.50 -59.88 49.51
CA VAL A 227 9.45 -58.86 49.36
C VAL A 227 8.97 -58.77 47.89
N ILE A 228 9.23 -59.79 47.08
CA ILE A 228 8.71 -59.94 45.73
C ILE A 228 7.42 -60.73 45.86
N ASP A 229 6.32 -59.98 45.86
CA ASP A 229 4.95 -60.46 45.69
C ASP A 229 4.93 -61.63 44.70
N GLU A 230 4.23 -62.74 45.01
CA GLU A 230 4.18 -63.93 44.13
C GLU A 230 3.80 -63.54 42.70
N ALA A 231 2.96 -62.50 42.56
CA ALA A 231 2.57 -61.89 41.30
C ALA A 231 3.74 -61.28 40.49
N GLU A 232 4.73 -60.66 41.13
CA GLU A 232 5.89 -60.09 40.44
C GLU A 232 6.90 -61.19 40.07
N LYS A 233 6.99 -62.29 40.84
CA LYS A 233 7.73 -63.51 40.43
C LYS A 233 7.11 -64.16 39.20
N GLU A 234 5.78 -64.21 39.10
CA GLU A 234 5.08 -64.66 37.90
C GLU A 234 5.33 -63.74 36.70
N ARG A 235 5.20 -62.43 36.89
CA ARG A 235 5.48 -61.45 35.85
C ARG A 235 6.91 -61.54 35.31
N LEU A 236 7.90 -61.74 36.18
CA LEU A 236 9.29 -61.92 35.78
C LEU A 236 9.51 -63.22 34.99
N ARG A 237 8.87 -64.32 35.41
CA ARG A 237 8.88 -65.59 34.65
C ARG A 237 8.24 -65.41 33.27
N ASP A 238 7.14 -64.68 33.16
CA ASP A 238 6.49 -64.37 31.88
C ASP A 238 7.36 -63.48 30.98
N LEU A 239 8.06 -62.50 31.56
CA LEU A 239 9.02 -61.64 30.86
C LEU A 239 10.23 -62.43 30.37
N GLU A 240 10.75 -63.34 31.20
CA GLU A 240 11.89 -64.20 30.86
C GLU A 240 11.50 -65.25 29.81
N GLN A 241 10.30 -65.82 29.89
CA GLN A 241 9.73 -66.67 28.83
C GLN A 241 9.51 -65.92 27.53
N ARG A 242 9.00 -64.68 27.58
CA ARG A 242 8.88 -63.82 26.37
C ARG A 242 10.24 -63.50 25.77
N ALA A 243 11.22 -63.13 26.60
CA ALA A 243 12.58 -62.83 26.14
C ALA A 243 13.26 -64.08 25.54
N ALA A 244 13.05 -65.25 26.12
CA ALA A 244 13.53 -66.52 25.58
C ALA A 244 12.82 -66.89 24.27
N GLN A 245 11.51 -66.63 24.16
CA GLN A 245 10.74 -66.83 22.94
C GLN A 245 11.14 -65.85 21.83
N GLU A 246 11.44 -64.59 22.17
CA GLU A 246 12.00 -63.60 21.24
C GLU A 246 13.43 -63.93 20.83
N GLN A 247 14.26 -64.49 21.72
CA GLN A 247 15.59 -65.01 21.33
C GLN A 247 15.49 -66.22 20.41
N LEU A 248 14.53 -67.13 20.65
CA LEU A 248 14.27 -68.24 19.74
C LEU A 248 13.72 -67.77 18.39
N MET A 249 12.81 -66.80 18.35
CA MET A 249 12.32 -66.22 17.10
C MET A 249 13.41 -65.41 16.39
N GLY A 250 14.20 -64.60 17.11
CA GLY A 250 15.29 -63.81 16.55
C GLY A 250 16.43 -64.67 15.99
N GLY A 251 16.69 -65.83 16.60
CA GLY A 251 17.58 -66.86 16.06
C GLY A 251 17.00 -67.59 14.84
N GLN A 252 15.67 -67.60 14.67
CA GLN A 252 14.99 -68.23 13.54
C GLN A 252 14.82 -67.29 12.33
N VAL A 253 14.96 -65.96 12.51
CA VAL A 253 15.01 -65.00 11.38
C VAL A 253 16.41 -64.97 10.72
N ASP A 254 17.47 -65.33 11.44
CA ASP A 254 18.83 -65.38 10.87
C ASP A 254 19.14 -66.69 10.11
N ASP A 255 18.36 -67.77 10.30
CA ASP A 255 18.54 -69.03 9.55
C ASP A 255 17.71 -69.13 8.25
N ASP A 256 16.65 -68.31 8.08
CA ASP A 256 15.82 -68.30 6.86
C ASP A 256 16.19 -67.19 5.84
N ALA A 257 17.23 -66.39 6.11
CA ALA A 257 17.73 -65.34 5.20
C ALA A 257 19.06 -65.73 4.50
N ALA A 258 19.47 -66.99 4.58
CA ALA A 258 20.76 -67.47 4.08
C ALA A 258 20.70 -68.30 2.79
N GLU A 259 19.73 -68.09 1.89
CA GLU A 259 19.85 -68.52 0.49
C GLU A 259 19.32 -67.46 -0.50
N GLY A 260 20.23 -66.60 -0.99
CA GLY A 260 20.07 -65.98 -2.30
C GLY A 260 20.29 -64.47 -2.42
N GLN A 261 21.51 -63.97 -2.21
CA GLN A 261 22.26 -63.21 -3.24
C GLN A 261 23.59 -62.68 -2.69
N MET A 262 24.68 -63.22 -3.22
CA MET A 262 26.00 -62.59 -3.15
C MET A 262 26.07 -61.43 -4.14
N GLN A 263 26.30 -60.18 -3.67
CA GLN A 263 27.41 -59.38 -4.20
C GLN A 263 27.82 -58.19 -3.31
N SER A 264 29.05 -58.33 -2.80
CA SER A 264 30.05 -57.31 -2.45
C SER A 264 29.92 -56.51 -1.14
N GLY A 265 30.93 -56.69 -0.27
CA GLY A 265 31.41 -55.60 0.60
C GLY A 265 31.62 -55.88 2.09
N HIS A 266 32.40 -56.91 2.46
CA HIS A 266 33.19 -56.97 3.70
C HIS A 266 33.95 -55.64 3.93
N ALA A 267 34.27 -55.11 5.11
CA ALA A 267 34.03 -55.35 6.53
C ALA A 267 34.69 -54.14 7.26
N GLN A 268 34.31 -53.83 8.50
CA GLN A 268 35.25 -53.80 9.64
C GLN A 268 34.54 -53.34 10.93
N MET A 269 34.44 -54.27 11.88
CA MET A 269 34.19 -54.02 13.30
C MET A 269 35.34 -53.23 13.93
N GLY A 270 35.00 -52.39 14.90
CA GLY A 270 35.94 -51.82 15.87
C GLY A 270 35.19 -51.20 17.04
N ALA A 271 35.07 -51.95 18.14
CA ALA A 271 34.58 -51.45 19.41
C ALA A 271 35.57 -50.46 20.03
N HIS A 272 35.10 -49.31 20.51
CA HIS A 272 35.42 -48.78 21.84
C HIS A 272 34.68 -47.46 22.13
N ALA A 273 34.32 -47.30 23.40
CA ALA A 273 33.70 -46.14 24.01
C ALA A 273 34.45 -44.81 23.80
N GLY A 274 33.70 -43.70 23.75
CA GLY A 274 34.21 -42.40 24.18
C GLY A 274 33.81 -41.18 23.33
N VAL A 275 32.87 -40.40 23.88
CA VAL A 275 32.93 -38.92 24.02
C VAL A 275 32.91 -38.04 22.75
N MET A 276 31.85 -37.21 22.69
CA MET A 276 31.69 -35.90 22.02
C MET A 276 32.07 -35.75 20.54
N GLY A 277 31.08 -35.38 19.72
CA GLY A 277 31.31 -34.71 18.44
C GLY A 277 30.00 -34.32 17.77
N GLY A 278 29.79 -33.01 17.58
CA GLY A 278 28.52 -32.41 17.18
C GLY A 278 27.96 -32.84 15.83
N ILE A 279 26.63 -32.75 15.71
CA ILE A 279 25.88 -33.00 14.48
C ILE A 279 26.19 -31.87 13.48
N ALA A 280 26.71 -32.23 12.30
CA ALA A 280 26.91 -31.32 11.20
C ALA A 280 25.55 -30.92 10.60
N MET A 281 25.14 -29.66 10.79
CA MET A 281 23.98 -29.07 10.13
C MET A 281 24.34 -28.82 8.65
N GLN A 282 23.82 -29.66 7.77
CA GLN A 282 23.89 -29.46 6.33
C GLN A 282 23.08 -28.20 5.99
N ARG A 283 23.77 -27.12 5.61
CA ARG A 283 23.16 -25.85 5.18
C ARG A 283 22.59 -26.04 3.78
N ASP A 284 21.28 -26.16 3.69
CA ASP A 284 20.55 -26.02 2.42
C ASP A 284 20.56 -24.54 2.01
N GLU A 285 21.31 -24.23 0.96
CA GLU A 285 21.45 -22.88 0.38
C GLU A 285 20.58 -22.72 -0.87
N SER A 286 19.33 -23.22 -0.80
CA SER A 286 18.35 -23.15 -1.89
C SER A 286 17.05 -22.52 -1.40
N ALA A 287 16.62 -21.46 -2.08
CA ALA A 287 15.38 -20.71 -1.92
C ALA A 287 15.32 -19.70 -0.75
N ARG A 288 15.70 -18.46 -1.07
CA ARG A 288 15.30 -17.23 -0.38
C ARG A 288 13.77 -17.05 -0.56
N ALA A 289 12.96 -17.82 0.16
CA ALA A 289 11.52 -17.67 0.18
C ALA A 289 11.15 -16.53 1.14
N VAL A 290 10.83 -15.37 0.58
CA VAL A 290 10.15 -14.30 1.31
C VAL A 290 8.81 -14.87 1.82
N PRO A 291 8.43 -14.70 3.10
CA PRO A 291 7.17 -15.24 3.59
C PRO A 291 6.01 -14.58 2.83
N VAL A 292 5.22 -15.41 2.15
CA VAL A 292 4.00 -14.99 1.45
C VAL A 292 2.98 -14.55 2.51
N PRO A 293 2.42 -13.33 2.42
CA PRO A 293 1.41 -12.89 3.37
C PRO A 293 0.13 -13.72 3.23
N PRO A 294 -0.62 -13.95 4.34
CA PRO A 294 -1.82 -14.76 4.31
C PRO A 294 -2.89 -14.16 3.38
N PRO A 295 -3.71 -15.00 2.71
CA PRO A 295 -4.75 -14.52 1.82
C PRO A 295 -5.77 -13.67 2.57
N ARG A 296 -6.14 -12.53 1.98
CA ARG A 296 -7.16 -11.64 2.52
C ARG A 296 -8.51 -12.38 2.55
N PRO A 297 -9.36 -12.20 3.58
CA PRO A 297 -10.70 -12.76 3.57
C PRO A 297 -11.48 -12.17 2.40
N LEU A 298 -12.13 -13.04 1.63
CA LEU A 298 -13.06 -12.63 0.58
C LEU A 298 -14.16 -11.78 1.23
N SER A 299 -14.17 -10.49 0.92
CA SER A 299 -15.30 -9.64 1.26
C SER A 299 -16.49 -10.15 0.49
N ALA A 300 -17.40 -10.84 1.19
CA ALA A 300 -18.73 -11.10 0.71
C ALA A 300 -19.45 -9.76 0.45
N ALA A 301 -20.23 -9.74 -0.62
CA ALA A 301 -21.18 -8.71 -1.01
C ALA A 301 -20.61 -7.41 -1.62
N SER A 302 -20.43 -7.45 -2.95
CA SER A 302 -20.86 -6.36 -3.83
C SER A 302 -21.26 -6.97 -5.17
N SER A 303 -22.44 -7.60 -5.18
CA SER A 303 -23.17 -7.90 -6.41
C SER A 303 -23.76 -6.59 -6.91
N THR A 304 -23.11 -5.99 -7.90
CA THR A 304 -23.68 -4.90 -8.70
C THR A 304 -23.41 -5.18 -10.17
N GLY A 305 -24.49 -5.23 -10.96
CA GLY A 305 -24.51 -5.42 -12.41
C GLY A 305 -25.01 -6.81 -12.78
N SER A 306 -25.95 -7.02 -13.70
CA SER A 306 -26.54 -6.22 -14.79
C SER A 306 -27.62 -7.15 -15.37
N THR A 307 -28.85 -6.71 -15.63
CA THR A 307 -29.44 -6.48 -16.96
C THR A 307 -30.80 -5.80 -16.75
N GLY A 308 -31.34 -4.89 -17.57
CA GLY A 308 -31.04 -4.60 -18.96
C GLY A 308 -31.99 -5.34 -19.91
N GLN A 309 -33.32 -5.27 -19.73
CA GLN A 309 -34.38 -5.08 -20.73
C GLN A 309 -35.72 -4.79 -20.03
#